data_AF-A0A935YS62-F1
#
_entry.id   AF-A0A935YS62-F1
#
_cell.length_a   1.000
_cell.length_b   1.000
_cell.length_c   1.000
_cell.angle_alpha   90.00
_cell.angle_beta   90.00
_cell.angle_gamma   90.00
#
_symmetry.space_group_name_H-M   'P 1'
#
loop_
_entity.id
_entity.type
_entity.pdbx_description
1 polymer ?
#
loop_
_entity_poly.entity_id
_entity_poly.type
_entity_poly.pdbx_seq_one_letter_code
_entity_poly.pdbx_strand_id
1 'polypeptide(L)'
;MIEPAESSSERVIKAYKWAAGLIALARDLVDKNIDVDLAPVRPAVRDLCATIKTLSKGEAADWLPRLVDLQRDLSSLGLELATRKSGNDADATTEVSPQPRSEPSLDPSPEPPASPPGDRS
;
A
#
# COMPACT_ATOMS: atom_id res chain seq x y z
N MET A 1 -4.49 -1.13 47.89
CA MET A 1 -3.97 -2.07 46.89
C MET A 1 -3.33 -1.24 45.79
N ILE A 2 -2.01 -1.31 45.64
CA ILE A 2 -1.29 -0.64 44.55
C ILE A 2 -1.11 -1.73 43.49
N GLU A 3 -1.71 -1.58 42.31
CA GLU A 3 -1.46 -2.50 41.20
C GLU A 3 0.03 -2.47 40.84
N PRO A 4 0.66 -3.63 40.59
CA PRO A 4 2.06 -3.65 40.17
C PRO A 4 2.16 -2.94 38.81
N ALA A 5 3.04 -1.95 38.71
CA ALA A 5 3.29 -1.25 37.46
C ALA A 5 3.71 -2.25 36.37
N GLU A 6 2.94 -2.31 35.27
CA GLU A 6 3.23 -3.18 34.13
C GLU A 6 4.61 -2.87 33.57
N SER A 7 5.45 -3.90 33.42
CA SER A 7 6.81 -3.75 32.90
C SER A 7 6.80 -3.30 31.43
N SER A 8 7.80 -2.51 31.01
CA SER A 8 7.92 -2.05 29.62
C SER A 8 7.89 -3.21 28.62
N SER A 9 8.52 -4.33 28.94
CA SER A 9 8.55 -5.54 28.11
C SER A 9 7.16 -6.17 27.94
N GLU A 10 6.36 -6.20 29.01
CA GLU A 10 5.00 -6.72 28.95
C GLU A 10 4.10 -5.86 28.06
N ARG A 11 4.24 -4.53 28.14
CA ARG A 11 3.54 -3.59 27.26
C ARG A 11 3.86 -3.85 25.79
N VAL A 12 5.13 -4.05 25.46
CA VAL A 12 5.57 -4.33 24.07
C VAL A 12 5.01 -5.66 23.60
N ILE A 13 5.05 -6.70 24.43
CA ILE A 13 4.52 -8.02 24.10
C ILE A 13 3.00 -7.94 23.83
N LYS A 14 2.25 -7.21 24.67
CA LYS A 14 0.80 -7.01 24.48
C LYS A 14 0.51 -6.27 23.18
N ALA A 15 1.20 -5.15 22.94
CA ALA A 15 1.04 -4.38 21.71
C ALA A 15 1.41 -5.20 20.46
N TYR A 16 2.48 -5.99 20.53
CA TYR A 16 2.91 -6.87 19.44
C TYR A 16 1.87 -7.94 19.14
N LYS A 17 1.41 -8.67 20.17
CA LYS A 17 0.38 -9.71 20.01
C LYS A 17 -0.91 -9.14 19.45
N TRP A 18 -1.30 -7.93 19.87
CA TRP A 18 -2.48 -7.26 19.35
C TRP A 18 -2.34 -6.93 17.86
N ALA A 19 -1.24 -6.26 17.46
CA ALA A 19 -1.00 -5.93 16.07
C ALA A 19 -0.88 -7.19 15.18
N ALA A 20 -0.12 -8.20 15.63
CA ALA A 20 0.05 -9.46 14.92
C ALA A 20 -1.27 -10.24 14.79
N GLY A 21 -2.08 -10.27 15.85
CA GLY A 21 -3.39 -10.93 15.83
C GLY A 21 -4.37 -10.28 14.84
N LEU A 22 -4.40 -8.95 14.77
CA LEU A 22 -5.23 -8.24 13.80
C LEU A 22 -4.79 -8.50 12.36
N ILE A 23 -3.48 -8.53 12.09
CA ILE A 23 -2.93 -8.86 10.77
C ILE A 23 -3.27 -10.31 10.39
N ALA A 24 -3.09 -11.26 11.31
CA ALA A 24 -3.44 -12.66 11.08
C ALA A 24 -4.94 -12.85 10.78
N LEU A 25 -5.81 -12.19 11.56
CA LEU A 25 -7.25 -12.22 11.33
C LEU A 25 -7.60 -11.62 9.96
N ALA A 26 -7.01 -10.47 9.60
CA ALA A 26 -7.24 -9.85 8.31
C ALA A 26 -6.83 -10.78 7.17
N ARG A 27 -5.69 -11.46 7.28
CA ARG A 27 -5.22 -12.45 6.32
C ARG A 27 -6.19 -13.62 6.17
N ASP A 28 -6.63 -14.21 7.28
CA ASP A 28 -7.60 -15.32 7.26
C ASP A 28 -8.93 -14.95 6.59
N LEU A 29 -9.38 -13.70 6.77
CA LEU A 29 -10.60 -13.19 6.14
C LEU A 29 -10.39 -12.96 4.64
N VAL A 30 -9.25 -12.38 4.25
CA VAL A 30 -8.86 -12.19 2.86
C VAL A 30 -8.72 -13.54 2.13
N ASP A 31 -8.11 -14.55 2.75
CA ASP A 31 -8.02 -15.92 2.21
C ASP A 31 -9.40 -16.56 1.98
N LYS A 32 -10.41 -16.16 2.78
CA LYS A 32 -11.82 -16.56 2.61
C LYS A 32 -12.61 -15.69 1.64
N ASN A 33 -11.92 -14.81 0.91
CA ASN A 33 -12.50 -13.86 -0.04
C ASN A 33 -13.50 -12.87 0.59
N ILE A 34 -13.26 -12.50 1.85
CA ILE A 34 -14.01 -11.48 2.57
C ILE A 34 -13.25 -10.15 2.43
N ASP A 35 -13.97 -9.08 2.09
CA ASP A 35 -13.39 -7.73 2.07
C ASP A 35 -13.12 -7.24 3.49
N VAL A 36 -11.93 -6.69 3.72
CA VAL A 36 -11.45 -6.32 5.06
C VAL A 36 -10.98 -4.88 5.06
N ASP A 37 -11.54 -4.07 5.97
CA ASP A 37 -11.00 -2.75 6.26
C ASP A 37 -9.76 -2.87 7.16
N LEU A 38 -8.62 -2.39 6.66
CA LEU A 38 -7.35 -2.36 7.41
C LEU A 38 -7.22 -1.11 8.31
N ALA A 39 -8.20 -0.20 8.34
CA ALA A 39 -8.18 0.98 9.18
C ALA A 39 -7.91 0.67 10.67
N PRO A 40 -8.46 -0.41 11.29
CA PRO A 40 -8.18 -0.75 12.68
C PRO A 40 -6.76 -1.30 12.93
N VAL A 41 -6.09 -1.82 11.91
CA VAL A 41 -4.76 -2.44 12.02
C VAL A 41 -3.67 -1.36 12.15
N ARG A 42 -3.85 -0.22 11.46
CA ARG A 42 -2.86 0.87 11.45
C ARG A 42 -2.59 1.47 12.84
N PRO A 43 -3.61 1.80 13.66
CA PRO A 43 -3.41 2.22 15.04
C PRO A 43 -2.64 1.19 15.86
N ALA A 44 -2.93 -0.10 15.73
CA ALA A 44 -2.25 -1.14 16.51
C ALA A 44 -0.74 -1.21 16.21
N VAL A 45 -0.35 -1.15 14.94
CA VAL A 45 1.07 -1.12 14.53
C VAL A 45 1.74 0.18 14.99
N ARG A 46 1.04 1.31 14.93
CA ARG A 46 1.53 2.60 15.43
C ARG A 46 1.78 2.57 16.93
N ASP A 47 0.85 1.99 17.69
CA ASP A 47 0.94 1.91 19.16
C ASP A 47 2.07 0.96 19.59
N LEU A 48 2.30 -0.13 18.85
CA LEU A 48 3.50 -0.97 18.99
C LEU A 48 4.77 -0.14 18.76
N CYS A 49 4.85 0.63 17.67
CA CYS A 49 6.00 1.48 17.39
C CYS A 49 6.24 2.51 18.51
N ALA A 50 5.18 3.13 19.03
CA ALA A 50 5.28 4.06 20.15
C ALA A 50 5.81 3.37 21.42
N THR A 51 5.39 2.13 21.68
CA THR A 51 5.86 1.36 22.83
C THR A 51 7.34 0.98 22.69
N ILE A 52 7.77 0.53 21.51
CA ILE A 52 9.19 0.21 21.24
C ILE A 52 10.09 1.45 21.43
N LYS A 53 9.62 2.64 21.04
CA LYS A 53 10.38 3.90 21.23
C LYS A 53 10.66 4.25 22.70
N THR A 54 9.92 3.68 23.64
CA THR A 54 10.15 3.90 25.09
C THR A 54 11.19 2.96 25.69
N LEU A 55 11.67 1.97 24.92
CA LEU A 55 12.66 1.01 25.39
C LEU A 55 14.08 1.55 25.35
N SER A 56 14.99 0.90 26.07
CA SER A 56 16.42 1.14 25.88
C SER A 56 16.86 0.69 24.47
N LYS A 57 17.99 1.22 23.98
CA LYS A 57 18.51 0.89 22.65
C LYS A 57 18.72 -0.61 22.45
N GLY A 58 19.19 -1.32 23.49
CA GLY A 58 19.41 -2.77 23.45
C GLY A 58 18.10 -3.54 23.28
N GLU A 59 17.12 -3.25 24.13
CA GLU A 59 15.80 -3.90 24.07
C GLU A 59 15.07 -3.57 22.76
N ALA A 60 15.12 -2.32 22.30
CA ALA A 60 14.50 -1.92 21.04
C ALA A 60 15.07 -2.68 19.82
N ALA A 61 16.38 -2.99 19.83
CA ALA A 61 17.02 -3.73 18.76
C ALA A 61 16.42 -5.13 18.56
N ASP A 62 15.95 -5.78 19.63
CA ASP A 62 15.31 -7.10 19.55
C ASP A 62 13.89 -7.04 18.95
N TRP A 63 13.24 -5.89 19.03
CA TRP A 63 11.86 -5.68 18.57
C TRP A 63 11.75 -5.06 17.17
N LEU A 64 12.76 -4.30 16.74
CA LEU A 64 12.76 -3.65 15.43
C LEU A 64 12.57 -4.62 14.25
N PRO A 65 13.26 -5.77 14.17
CA PRO A 65 13.04 -6.73 13.10
C PRO A 65 11.57 -7.20 13.03
N ARG A 66 10.99 -7.51 14.19
CA ARG A 66 9.59 -7.97 14.30
C ARG A 66 8.59 -6.89 13.87
N LEU A 67 8.88 -5.62 14.18
CA LEU A 67 8.07 -4.49 13.71
C LEU A 67 8.13 -4.35 12.19
N VAL A 68 9.31 -4.51 11.59
CA VAL A 68 9.50 -4.44 10.14
C VAL A 68 8.75 -5.58 9.45
N ASP A 69 8.82 -6.80 9.99
CA ASP A 69 8.07 -7.94 9.44
C ASP A 69 6.55 -7.68 9.47
N LEU A 70 6.01 -7.17 10.59
CA LEU A 70 4.58 -6.80 10.67
C LEU A 70 4.20 -5.71 9.66
N GLN A 71 5.06 -4.71 9.43
CA GLN A 71 4.81 -3.66 8.44
C GLN A 71 4.81 -4.22 7.02
N ARG A 72 5.69 -5.19 6.74
CA ARG A 72 5.73 -5.90 5.46
C ARG A 72 4.45 -6.71 5.24
N ASP A 73 4.00 -7.46 6.24
CA ASP A 73 2.76 -8.24 6.17
C ASP A 73 1.54 -7.35 5.94
N LEU A 74 1.44 -6.24 6.68
CA LEU A 74 0.37 -5.25 6.48
C LEU A 74 0.38 -4.65 5.06
N SER A 75 1.58 -4.37 4.53
CA SER A 75 1.72 -3.83 3.17
C SER A 75 1.33 -4.87 2.11
N SER A 76 1.69 -6.13 2.31
CA SER A 76 1.29 -7.24 1.43
C SER A 76 -0.23 -7.41 1.39
N LEU A 77 -0.89 -7.39 2.56
CA LEU A 77 -2.35 -7.45 2.64
C LEU A 77 -3.03 -6.26 1.95
N GLY A 78 -2.49 -5.04 2.14
CA GLY A 78 -3.02 -3.85 1.49
C GLY A 78 -2.92 -3.93 -0.04
N LEU A 79 -1.82 -4.48 -0.56
CA LEU A 79 -1.66 -4.70 -2.00
C LEU A 79 -2.67 -5.73 -2.53
N GLU A 80 -2.85 -6.83 -1.81
CA GLU A 80 -3.77 -7.90 -2.20
C GLU A 80 -5.24 -7.44 -2.22
N LEU A 81 -5.67 -6.64 -1.25
CA LEU A 81 -7.00 -6.05 -1.24
C LEU A 81 -7.19 -5.07 -2.42
N ALA A 82 -6.16 -4.26 -2.73
CA ALA A 82 -6.22 -3.32 -3.84
C ALA A 82 -6.30 -4.03 -5.21
N THR A 83 -5.54 -5.11 -5.41
CA THR A 83 -5.59 -5.88 -6.67
C THR A 83 -6.94 -6.57 -6.86
N ARG A 84 -7.54 -7.12 -5.78
CA ARG A 84 -8.89 -7.70 -5.84
C ARG A 84 -9.95 -6.68 -6.21
N LYS A 85 -9.92 -5.48 -5.60
CA LYS A 85 -10.85 -4.40 -5.94
C LYS A 85 -10.76 -4.04 -7.43
N SER A 86 -9.54 -3.89 -7.96
CA SER A 86 -9.33 -3.60 -9.38
C SER A 86 -9.79 -4.71 -10.31
N GLY A 87 -9.72 -5.98 -9.90
CA GLY A 87 -10.23 -7.12 -10.67
C GLY A 87 -11.75 -7.20 -10.69
N ASN A 88 -12.40 -6.84 -9.59
CA ASN A 88 -13.86 -6.84 -9.47
C ASN A 88 -14.50 -5.65 -10.23
N ASP A 89 -13.83 -4.50 -10.27
CA ASP A 89 -14.29 -3.34 -11.05
C ASP A 89 -14.02 -3.51 -12.57
N ALA A 90 -13.05 -4.34 -12.96
CA ALA A 90 -12.75 -4.62 -14.38
C ALA A 90 -13.77 -5.56 -15.06
N ASP A 91 -14.59 -6.29 -14.28
CA ASP A 91 -15.66 -7.16 -14.81
C ASP A 91 -17.00 -6.41 -15.00
N ALA A 92 -17.15 -5.21 -14.41
CA ALA A 92 -18.38 -4.41 -14.53
C ALA A 92 -18.42 -3.49 -15.76
N THR A 93 -17.33 -3.39 -16.51
CA THR A 93 -17.26 -2.61 -17.76
C THR A 93 -16.31 -3.27 -18.74
N THR A 94 -16.84 -4.02 -19.72
CA THR A 94 -16.47 -3.95 -21.15
C THR A 94 -17.30 -5.00 -21.94
N GLU A 95 -18.54 -4.66 -22.27
CA GLU A 95 -19.08 -5.01 -23.59
C GLU A 95 -18.97 -3.73 -24.44
N VAL A 96 -17.80 -3.50 -25.01
CA VAL A 96 -17.66 -2.61 -26.17
C VAL A 96 -17.08 -3.46 -27.28
N SER A 97 -17.96 -3.84 -28.21
CA SER A 97 -17.57 -4.42 -29.50
C SER A 97 -16.45 -3.59 -30.13
N PRO A 98 -15.37 -4.21 -30.60
CA PRO A 98 -14.42 -3.51 -31.45
C PRO A 98 -15.06 -3.30 -32.83
N GLN A 99 -15.54 -2.09 -33.12
CA GLN A 99 -15.70 -1.68 -34.51
C GLN A 99 -14.31 -1.43 -35.11
N PRO A 100 -13.96 -2.05 -36.26
CA PRO A 100 -12.75 -1.69 -36.98
C PRO A 100 -12.92 -0.28 -37.52
N ARG A 101 -12.11 0.67 -37.00
CA ARG A 101 -11.92 1.99 -37.61
C ARG A 101 -11.35 1.79 -39.01
N SER A 102 -12.14 2.10 -40.04
CA SER A 102 -11.59 2.40 -41.36
C SER A 102 -10.80 3.70 -41.26
N GLU A 103 -9.52 3.61 -41.66
CA GLU A 103 -8.52 4.67 -41.70
C GLU A 103 -9.00 5.91 -42.47
N PRO A 104 -8.70 7.14 -42.03
CA PRO A 104 -8.54 8.25 -42.94
C PRO A 104 -7.13 8.20 -43.55
N SER A 105 -7.08 8.14 -44.87
CA SER A 105 -5.87 8.08 -45.69
C SER A 105 -4.85 9.17 -45.34
N LEU A 106 -3.58 8.76 -45.40
CA LEU A 106 -2.37 9.59 -45.41
C LEU A 106 -2.50 10.80 -46.36
N ASP A 107 -2.33 12.00 -45.83
CA ASP A 107 -1.89 13.18 -46.58
C ASP A 107 -0.52 13.60 -46.01
N PRO A 108 0.59 13.52 -46.78
CA PRO A 108 1.89 13.93 -46.29
C PRO A 108 2.25 15.33 -46.79
N SER A 109 2.24 16.33 -45.91
CA SER A 109 3.27 17.40 -45.85
C SER A 109 2.95 18.51 -44.85
N PRO A 110 3.90 18.82 -43.94
CA PRO A 110 4.07 20.17 -43.44
C PRO A 110 5.43 20.76 -43.89
N GLU A 111 5.33 21.85 -44.66
CA GLU A 111 6.13 23.09 -44.74
C GLU A 111 7.55 23.18 -44.16
N PRO A 112 8.43 23.98 -44.80
CA PRO A 112 9.26 24.91 -44.03
C PRO A 112 9.08 26.39 -44.46
N PRO A 113 8.93 27.35 -43.52
CA PRO A 113 8.84 28.77 -43.84
C PRO A 113 10.21 29.47 -43.97
N ALA A 114 10.26 30.37 -44.95
CA ALA A 114 11.00 31.64 -45.10
C ALA A 114 12.53 31.71 -44.86
N SER A 115 13.27 32.13 -45.91
CA SER A 115 14.54 32.87 -45.80
C SER A 115 14.34 34.30 -46.36
N PRO A 116 14.71 35.37 -45.64
CA PRO A 116 14.58 36.75 -46.11
C PRO A 116 15.70 37.16 -47.08
N PRO A 117 15.51 38.22 -47.89
CA PRO A 117 16.44 38.62 -48.94
C PRO A 117 17.64 39.39 -48.36
N GLY A 118 18.85 38.93 -48.65
CA GLY A 118 20.09 39.68 -48.42
C GLY A 118 20.72 40.04 -49.76
N ASP A 119 20.38 41.22 -50.28
CA ASP A 119 20.99 41.83 -51.45
C ASP A 119 22.22 42.67 -51.03
N ARG A 120 23.32 42.45 -51.76
CA ARG A 120 24.48 43.33 -52.04
C ARG A 120 25.24 44.03 -50.90
N SER A 121 26.52 43.69 -50.78
CA SER A 121 27.66 44.56 -51.14
C SER A 121 28.96 43.76 -51.24
#